data_AF-A0A1Y2LWU1-F1
#
_entry.id   AF-A0A1Y2LWU1-F1
#
_cell.length_a   1.000
_cell.length_b   1.000
_cell.length_c   1.000
_cell.angle_alpha   90.00
_cell.angle_beta   90.00
_cell.angle_gamma   90.00
#
_symmetry.space_group_name_H-M   'P 1'
#
loop_
_entity.id
_entity.type
_entity.pdbx_description
1 polymer ?
#
loop_
_entity_poly.entity_id
_entity_poly.type
_entity_poly.pdbx_seq_one_letter_code
_entity_poly.pdbx_strand_id
1 'polypeptide(L)'
;MKYSGLYFIPNQTSQPADSSNTASALISSLETHFHTFTRSSPWTLTYRLFRDQQPKSDPSDAPASYAHTYQHFLTHTSLSQVRAFIHVALPTGTGSVTAIPASQSDAHALLVRNQFAALWSPRQTLSVQHGATYTGGIFTVEIGEVRAIREAQGGGFSSPGVVVCISTVAGQEDSGAASDSAKDGDAEQMDLEFVQATIRELWGKIREGHDLRKAEVREVLMTPEAETEREVEDATVRMWTRKAIKHQASSIKIIKA
;
A
#
# COMPACT_ATOMS: atom_id res chain seq x y z
N MET A 1 -2.24 10.82 16.52
CA MET A 1 -1.98 9.55 15.82
C MET A 1 -1.85 9.80 14.32
N LYS A 2 -1.07 8.99 13.58
CA LYS A 2 -0.96 9.12 12.11
C LYS A 2 -2.08 8.34 11.43
N TYR A 3 -2.69 8.91 10.41
CA TYR A 3 -3.71 8.29 9.57
C TYR A 3 -3.30 8.36 8.11
N SER A 4 -3.62 7.33 7.33
CA SER A 4 -3.25 7.26 5.91
C SER A 4 -4.39 6.73 5.04
N GLY A 5 -4.47 7.27 3.82
CA GLY A 5 -5.33 6.79 2.74
C GLY A 5 -4.51 6.45 1.50
N LEU A 6 -4.72 5.24 0.95
CA LEU A 6 -4.00 4.69 -0.17
C LEU A 6 -4.89 4.56 -1.42
N TYR A 7 -4.59 5.37 -2.42
CA TYR A 7 -5.25 5.39 -3.71
C TYR A 7 -4.40 4.67 -4.75
N PHE A 8 -5.02 3.79 -5.53
CA PHE A 8 -4.37 3.11 -6.63
C PHE A 8 -5.14 3.35 -7.91
N ILE A 9 -4.44 3.85 -8.93
CA ILE A 9 -4.99 4.24 -10.21
C ILE A 9 -4.48 3.22 -11.23
N PRO A 10 -5.32 2.24 -11.64
CA PRO A 10 -4.87 1.17 -12.51
C PRO A 10 -4.54 1.70 -13.91
N ASN A 11 -3.43 1.24 -14.47
CA ASN A 11 -3.07 1.47 -15.85
C ASN A 11 -3.62 0.33 -16.73
N GLN A 12 -4.57 0.64 -17.59
CA GLN A 12 -5.23 -0.34 -18.45
C GLN A 12 -4.32 -0.90 -19.54
N THR A 13 -3.35 -0.12 -20.02
CA THR A 13 -2.44 -0.54 -21.11
C THR A 13 -1.22 -1.31 -20.58
N SER A 14 -0.99 -1.24 -19.26
CA SER A 14 0.24 -1.70 -18.60
C SER A 14 1.53 -1.04 -19.12
N GLN A 15 1.44 0.01 -19.96
CA GLN A 15 2.58 0.72 -20.52
C GLN A 15 3.17 1.71 -19.51
N PRO A 16 4.47 1.65 -19.18
CA PRO A 16 5.09 2.57 -18.23
C PRO A 16 4.89 4.06 -18.53
N ALA A 17 4.85 4.43 -19.81
CA ALA A 17 4.63 5.82 -20.22
C ALA A 17 3.28 6.37 -19.73
N ASP A 18 2.19 5.58 -19.77
CA ASP A 18 0.87 6.03 -19.33
C ASP A 18 0.83 6.29 -17.82
N SER A 19 1.45 5.42 -17.02
CA SER A 19 1.56 5.61 -15.58
C SER A 19 2.46 6.81 -15.24
N SER A 20 3.55 7.00 -15.96
CA SER A 20 4.44 8.16 -15.80
C SER A 20 3.71 9.47 -16.10
N ASN A 21 2.94 9.52 -17.19
CA ASN A 21 2.12 10.68 -17.54
C ASN A 21 1.05 10.96 -16.47
N THR A 22 0.40 9.91 -15.97
CA THR A 22 -0.60 10.03 -14.89
C THR A 22 0.03 10.55 -13.60
N ALA A 23 1.18 10.02 -13.18
CA ALA A 23 1.88 10.48 -11.99
C ALA A 23 2.33 11.94 -12.12
N SER A 24 2.85 12.32 -13.28
CA SER A 24 3.27 13.71 -13.57
C SER A 24 2.09 14.68 -13.53
N ALA A 25 0.95 14.28 -14.09
CA ALA A 25 -0.27 15.08 -14.06
C ALA A 25 -0.78 15.32 -12.62
N LEU A 26 -0.79 14.28 -11.78
CA LEU A 26 -1.18 14.39 -10.37
C LEU A 26 -0.21 15.27 -9.57
N ILE A 27 1.08 15.17 -9.84
CA ILE A 27 2.10 16.04 -9.24
C ILE A 27 1.84 17.50 -9.61
N SER A 28 1.64 17.80 -10.89
CA SER A 28 1.34 19.16 -11.35
C SER A 28 0.05 19.70 -10.75
N SER A 29 -0.98 18.87 -10.61
CA SER A 29 -2.22 19.25 -9.92
C SER A 29 -1.99 19.62 -8.48
N LEU A 30 -1.21 18.82 -7.75
CA LEU A 30 -0.91 19.06 -6.35
C LEU A 30 -0.14 20.37 -6.17
N GLU A 31 0.86 20.63 -7.01
CA GLU A 31 1.64 21.89 -6.99
C GLU A 31 0.78 23.12 -7.34
N THR A 32 -0.23 22.94 -8.21
CA THR A 32 -1.14 24.01 -8.62
C THR A 32 -2.15 24.35 -7.53
N HIS A 33 -2.75 23.36 -6.87
CA HIS A 33 -3.79 23.58 -5.86
C HIS A 33 -3.23 23.89 -4.48
N PHE A 34 -1.99 23.48 -4.18
CA PHE A 34 -1.39 23.57 -2.84
C PHE A 34 -0.03 24.24 -2.87
N HIS A 35 0.00 25.56 -3.01
CA HIS A 35 1.25 26.34 -3.07
C HIS A 35 2.12 26.26 -1.80
N THR A 36 1.53 25.84 -0.67
CA THR A 36 2.26 25.64 0.59
C THR A 36 2.94 24.28 0.69
N PHE A 37 2.66 23.36 -0.24
CA PHE A 37 3.30 22.06 -0.24
C PHE A 37 4.73 22.19 -0.73
N THR A 38 5.66 21.65 0.04
CA THR A 38 7.08 21.60 -0.30
C THR A 38 7.45 20.18 -0.66
N ARG A 39 8.26 20.03 -1.72
CA ARG A 39 8.78 18.73 -2.13
C ARG A 39 9.88 18.30 -1.18
N SER A 40 9.82 17.07 -0.69
CA SER A 40 10.80 16.48 0.22
C SER A 40 11.58 15.35 -0.45
N SER A 41 12.39 14.61 0.32
CA SER A 41 13.20 13.50 -0.21
C SER A 41 12.31 12.49 -0.96
N PRO A 42 12.76 11.99 -2.12
CA PRO A 42 12.05 10.93 -2.81
C PRO A 42 11.95 9.67 -1.94
N TRP A 43 10.95 8.85 -2.24
CA TRP A 43 10.72 7.58 -1.56
C TRP A 43 10.79 6.41 -2.52
N THR A 44 11.05 5.22 -1.97
CA THR A 44 11.06 3.96 -2.72
C THR A 44 10.22 2.89 -2.05
N LEU A 45 9.73 1.97 -2.87
CA LEU A 45 8.93 0.82 -2.49
C LEU A 45 9.50 -0.41 -3.17
N THR A 46 9.65 -1.49 -2.42
CA THR A 46 9.76 -2.84 -2.97
C THR A 46 8.76 -3.73 -2.26
N TYR A 47 7.90 -4.37 -3.05
CA TYR A 47 6.85 -5.25 -2.56
C TYR A 47 6.96 -6.62 -3.25
N ARG A 48 6.97 -7.70 -2.48
CA ARG A 48 6.96 -9.08 -3.00
C ARG A 48 5.84 -9.88 -2.37
N LEU A 49 5.14 -10.65 -3.18
CA LEU A 49 4.05 -11.52 -2.78
C LEU A 49 4.41 -12.98 -2.99
N PHE A 50 4.30 -13.76 -1.93
CA PHE A 50 4.34 -15.21 -1.95
C PHE A 50 2.96 -15.75 -1.56
N ARG A 51 2.56 -16.85 -2.21
CA ARG A 51 1.34 -17.59 -1.88
C ARG A 51 1.74 -18.99 -1.43
N ASP A 52 1.08 -19.52 -0.43
CA ASP A 52 1.29 -20.90 -0.03
C ASP A 52 0.95 -21.90 -1.16
N GLN A 53 1.51 -23.11 -1.05
CA GLN A 53 1.16 -24.23 -1.89
C GLN A 53 0.06 -25.06 -1.24
N GLN A 54 -0.92 -25.51 -2.04
CA GLN A 54 -1.94 -26.43 -1.57
C GLN A 54 -1.27 -27.75 -1.15
N PRO A 55 -1.61 -28.30 0.03
CA PRO A 55 -1.15 -29.62 0.44
C PRO A 55 -1.49 -30.67 -0.62
N LYS A 56 -0.59 -31.64 -0.85
CA LYS A 56 -0.88 -32.76 -1.75
C LYS A 56 -1.99 -33.61 -1.13
N SER A 57 -3.17 -33.61 -1.74
CA SER A 57 -4.23 -34.58 -1.44
C SER A 57 -4.01 -35.87 -2.22
N ASP A 58 -4.63 -36.96 -1.77
CA ASP A 58 -4.65 -38.23 -2.52
C ASP A 58 -5.35 -38.00 -3.87
N PRO A 59 -4.85 -38.56 -4.99
CA PRO A 59 -5.50 -38.42 -6.31
C PRO A 59 -6.94 -38.93 -6.36
N SER A 60 -7.38 -39.74 -5.39
CA SER A 60 -8.77 -40.22 -5.29
C SER A 60 -9.74 -39.19 -4.68
N ASP A 61 -9.23 -38.16 -4.00
CA ASP A 61 -10.06 -37.12 -3.40
C ASP A 61 -10.43 -36.03 -4.43
N ALA A 62 -11.70 -35.64 -4.45
CA ALA A 62 -12.12 -34.47 -5.23
C ALA A 62 -11.37 -33.23 -4.73
N PRO A 63 -10.89 -32.34 -5.62
CA PRO A 63 -10.10 -31.17 -5.23
C PRO A 63 -10.91 -30.25 -4.32
N ALA A 64 -10.60 -30.27 -3.03
CA ALA A 64 -11.19 -29.38 -2.06
C ALA A 64 -10.76 -27.93 -2.33
N SER A 65 -11.68 -26.98 -2.11
CA SER A 65 -11.34 -25.55 -2.16
C SER A 65 -10.35 -25.24 -1.05
N TYR A 66 -9.17 -24.75 -1.42
CA TYR A 66 -8.11 -24.41 -0.48
C TYR A 66 -8.00 -22.90 -0.33
N ALA A 67 -8.21 -22.41 0.89
CA ALA A 67 -8.11 -21.00 1.20
C ALA A 67 -6.62 -20.64 1.43
N HIS A 68 -6.05 -19.87 0.50
CA HIS A 68 -4.62 -19.58 0.47
C HIS A 68 -4.18 -18.56 1.52
N THR A 69 -3.01 -18.82 2.12
CA THR A 69 -2.26 -17.85 2.93
C THR A 69 -1.30 -17.07 2.05
N TYR A 70 -1.14 -15.78 2.35
CA TYR A 70 -0.24 -14.89 1.62
C TYR A 70 0.84 -14.32 2.52
N GLN A 71 2.08 -14.34 2.04
CA GLN A 71 3.20 -13.68 2.69
C GLN A 71 3.65 -12.48 1.85
N HIS A 72 3.62 -11.31 2.48
CA HIS A 72 3.93 -10.03 1.88
C HIS A 72 5.25 -9.52 2.44
N PHE A 73 6.20 -9.20 1.56
CA PHE A 73 7.42 -8.47 1.91
C PHE A 73 7.27 -7.04 1.44
N LEU A 74 7.52 -6.08 2.33
CA LEU A 74 7.37 -4.66 2.07
C LEU A 74 8.61 -3.91 2.58
N THR A 75 9.36 -3.28 1.69
CA THR A 75 10.37 -2.29 2.03
C THR A 75 9.86 -0.94 1.55
N HIS A 76 9.69 0.02 2.45
CA HIS A 76 9.12 1.34 2.16
C HIS A 76 9.89 2.41 2.93
N THR A 77 10.65 3.26 2.24
CA THR A 77 11.62 4.18 2.89
C THR A 77 10.96 5.20 3.81
N SER A 78 9.72 5.60 3.52
CA SER A 78 8.95 6.52 4.37
C SER A 78 8.30 5.88 5.60
N LEU A 79 8.22 4.55 5.65
CA LEU A 79 7.87 3.83 6.88
C LEU A 79 9.12 3.61 7.72
N SER A 80 10.18 3.08 7.09
CA SER A 80 11.47 2.92 7.71
C SER A 80 12.56 2.81 6.65
N GLN A 81 13.69 3.49 6.88
CA GLN A 81 14.88 3.35 6.01
C GLN A 81 15.69 2.09 6.31
N VAL A 82 15.51 1.50 7.50
CA VAL A 82 16.37 0.41 8.01
C VAL A 82 15.62 -0.90 8.22
N ARG A 83 14.28 -0.90 8.03
CA ARG A 83 13.44 -2.08 8.21
C ARG A 83 12.73 -2.47 6.91
N ALA A 84 12.53 -3.77 6.77
CA ALA A 84 11.54 -4.35 5.86
C ALA A 84 10.51 -5.10 6.70
N PHE A 85 9.27 -5.09 6.23
CA PHE A 85 8.14 -5.67 6.92
C PHE A 85 7.69 -6.93 6.21
N ILE A 86 7.38 -7.96 7.00
CA ILE A 86 6.80 -9.22 6.55
C ILE A 86 5.42 -9.32 7.17
N HIS A 87 4.39 -9.27 6.34
CA HIS A 87 3.00 -9.48 6.76
C HIS A 87 2.52 -10.85 6.24
N VAL A 88 2.07 -11.71 7.14
CA VAL A 88 1.45 -13.00 6.80
C VAL A 88 -0.06 -12.83 6.92
N ALA A 89 -0.75 -12.71 5.78
CA ALA A 89 -2.20 -12.60 5.71
C ALA A 89 -2.83 -14.00 5.68
N LEU A 90 -3.55 -14.32 6.74
CA LEU A 90 -4.29 -15.57 6.86
C LEU A 90 -5.61 -15.50 6.04
N PRO A 91 -6.14 -16.66 5.59
CA PRO A 91 -7.40 -16.68 4.85
C PRO A 91 -8.59 -16.19 5.69
N THR A 92 -8.50 -16.37 7.01
CA THR A 92 -9.46 -15.89 8.00
C THR A 92 -8.70 -15.20 9.13
N GLY A 93 -9.24 -14.10 9.65
CA GLY A 93 -8.64 -13.34 10.75
C GLY A 93 -7.60 -12.29 10.33
N THR A 94 -6.97 -11.70 11.34
CA THR A 94 -5.95 -10.66 11.22
C THR A 94 -4.57 -11.30 11.12
N GLY A 95 -3.86 -11.01 10.02
CA GLY A 95 -2.50 -11.47 9.82
C GLY A 95 -1.49 -10.88 10.81
N SER A 96 -0.30 -11.48 10.87
CA SER A 96 0.81 -11.03 11.71
C SER A 96 1.80 -10.18 10.91
N VAL A 97 2.25 -9.06 11.48
CA VAL A 97 3.31 -8.22 10.91
C VAL A 97 4.58 -8.40 11.74
N THR A 98 5.70 -8.56 11.05
CA THR A 98 7.03 -8.65 11.67
C THR A 98 8.00 -7.77 10.89
N ALA A 99 9.02 -7.25 11.57
CA ALA A 99 10.05 -6.42 10.95
C ALA A 99 11.41 -7.12 10.99
N ILE A 100 12.15 -7.00 9.89
CA ILE A 100 13.54 -7.46 9.76
C ILE A 100 14.41 -6.29 9.25
N PRO A 101 15.74 -6.35 9.39
CA PRO A 101 16.61 -5.36 8.75
C PRO A 101 16.40 -5.29 7.23
N ALA A 102 16.31 -4.07 6.68
CA ALA A 102 16.08 -3.86 5.25
C ALA A 102 17.17 -4.53 4.38
N SER A 103 18.42 -4.54 4.85
CA SER A 103 19.55 -5.20 4.19
C SER A 103 19.39 -6.73 4.08
N GLN A 104 18.54 -7.34 4.90
CA GLN A 104 18.26 -8.78 4.87
C GLN A 104 17.03 -9.14 4.04
N SER A 105 16.27 -8.16 3.56
CA SER A 105 14.99 -8.38 2.86
C SER A 105 15.13 -9.24 1.60
N ASP A 106 16.17 -9.00 0.80
CA ASP A 106 16.46 -9.76 -0.42
C ASP A 106 16.92 -11.19 -0.12
N ALA A 107 17.84 -11.35 0.84
CA ALA A 107 18.32 -12.66 1.26
C ALA A 107 17.17 -13.52 1.82
N HIS A 108 16.29 -12.92 2.62
CA HIS A 108 15.11 -13.60 3.15
C HIS A 108 14.13 -13.98 2.03
N ALA A 109 13.87 -13.09 1.06
CA ALA A 109 13.01 -13.41 -0.07
C ALA A 109 13.59 -14.55 -0.93
N LEU A 110 14.90 -14.58 -1.16
CA LEU A 110 15.58 -15.67 -1.86
C LEU A 110 15.51 -16.99 -1.09
N LEU A 111 15.63 -16.95 0.24
CA LEU A 111 15.48 -18.11 1.10
C LEU A 111 14.07 -18.70 0.98
N VAL A 112 13.02 -17.87 1.09
CA VAL A 112 11.62 -18.31 0.92
C VAL A 112 11.41 -18.91 -0.48
N ARG A 113 11.93 -18.26 -1.51
CA ARG A 113 11.80 -18.72 -2.89
C ARG A 113 12.48 -20.07 -3.15
N ASN A 114 13.72 -20.23 -2.69
CA ASN A 114 14.59 -21.33 -3.11
C ASN A 114 14.56 -22.48 -2.11
N GLN A 115 14.63 -22.19 -0.81
CA GLN A 115 14.69 -23.21 0.25
C GLN A 115 13.30 -23.62 0.72
N PHE A 116 12.31 -22.72 0.64
CA PHE A 116 10.92 -23.01 0.99
C PHE A 116 9.99 -23.07 -0.23
N ALA A 117 10.54 -23.39 -1.40
CA ALA A 117 9.79 -23.50 -2.65
C ALA A 117 8.61 -24.49 -2.57
N ALA A 118 8.70 -25.53 -1.72
CA ALA A 118 7.62 -26.50 -1.50
C ALA A 118 6.44 -25.92 -0.70
N LEU A 119 6.67 -24.87 0.10
CA LEU A 119 5.66 -24.23 0.94
C LEU A 119 5.12 -22.96 0.30
N TRP A 120 5.99 -22.22 -0.40
CA TRP A 120 5.69 -20.90 -0.93
C TRP A 120 6.01 -20.81 -2.42
N SER A 121 5.13 -20.13 -3.15
CA SER A 121 5.28 -19.85 -4.56
C SER A 121 5.30 -18.33 -4.78
N PRO A 122 6.35 -17.77 -5.42
CA PRO A 122 6.39 -16.35 -5.73
C PRO A 122 5.28 -16.00 -6.72
N ARG A 123 4.64 -14.85 -6.51
CA ARG A 123 3.51 -14.42 -7.33
C ARG A 123 3.75 -13.11 -8.04
N GLN A 124 4.25 -12.12 -7.33
CA GLN A 124 4.35 -10.77 -7.85
C GLN A 124 5.45 -10.00 -7.14
N THR A 125 6.20 -9.23 -7.92
CA THR A 125 7.15 -8.23 -7.42
C THR A 125 6.75 -6.88 -7.99
N LEU A 126 6.51 -5.91 -7.12
CA LEU A 126 6.21 -4.52 -7.45
C LEU A 126 7.29 -3.61 -6.88
N SER A 127 7.57 -2.51 -7.56
CA SER A 127 8.51 -1.50 -7.07
C SER A 127 8.11 -0.08 -7.46
N VAL A 128 8.47 0.87 -6.61
CA VAL A 128 8.50 2.32 -6.89
C VAL A 128 9.94 2.76 -6.66
N GLN A 129 10.61 3.31 -7.67
CA GLN A 129 12.05 3.65 -7.57
C GLN A 129 12.31 5.14 -7.30
N HIS A 130 11.41 6.02 -7.75
CA HIS A 130 11.58 7.47 -7.65
C HIS A 130 10.23 8.12 -7.33
N GLY A 131 9.65 7.74 -6.19
CA GLY A 131 8.41 8.33 -5.72
C GLY A 131 8.62 9.78 -5.29
N ALA A 132 7.66 10.65 -5.60
CA ALA A 132 7.65 12.03 -5.15
C ALA A 132 6.95 12.14 -3.79
N THR A 133 7.55 12.90 -2.88
CA THR A 133 6.99 13.19 -1.55
C THR A 133 6.76 14.69 -1.44
N TYR A 134 5.59 15.08 -0.97
CA TYR A 134 5.21 16.46 -0.68
C TYR A 134 4.70 16.58 0.75
N THR A 135 5.07 17.66 1.42
CA THR A 135 4.65 17.96 2.79
C THR A 135 4.09 19.38 2.87
N GLY A 136 2.92 19.55 3.48
CA GLY A 136 2.31 20.85 3.68
C GLY A 136 1.24 20.82 4.76
N GLY A 137 1.34 21.74 5.73
CA GLY A 137 0.51 21.72 6.93
C GLY A 137 0.63 20.38 7.67
N ILE A 138 -0.50 19.74 7.94
CA ILE A 138 -0.59 18.42 8.59
C ILE A 138 -0.55 17.25 7.60
N PHE A 139 -0.37 17.50 6.30
CA PHE A 139 -0.43 16.47 5.26
C PHE A 139 0.94 16.10 4.71
N THR A 140 1.10 14.80 4.45
CA THR A 140 2.19 14.25 3.63
C THR A 140 1.56 13.47 2.48
N VAL A 141 1.95 13.78 1.24
CA VAL A 141 1.45 13.11 0.03
C VAL A 141 2.61 12.47 -0.72
N GLU A 142 2.46 11.18 -1.00
CA GLU A 142 3.43 10.36 -1.70
C GLU A 142 2.83 9.87 -3.00
N ILE A 143 3.44 10.20 -4.13
CA ILE A 143 2.98 9.82 -5.47
C ILE A 143 4.08 8.96 -6.12
N GLY A 144 3.73 7.78 -6.61
CA GLY A 144 4.70 6.86 -7.19
C GLY A 144 4.17 6.04 -8.35
N GLU A 145 4.98 5.89 -9.39
CA GLU A 145 4.72 4.93 -10.46
C GLU A 145 5.04 3.51 -9.98
N VAL A 146 4.06 2.61 -10.07
CA VAL A 146 4.24 1.21 -9.70
C VAL A 146 4.74 0.44 -10.91
N ARG A 147 5.86 -0.28 -10.76
CA ARG A 147 6.43 -1.15 -11.80
C ARG A 147 6.36 -2.60 -11.35
N ALA A 148 5.83 -3.46 -12.20
CA ALA A 148 5.84 -4.91 -12.01
C ALA A 148 7.07 -5.52 -12.69
N ILE A 149 7.85 -6.27 -11.90
CA ILE A 149 9.07 -6.95 -12.35
C ILE A 149 8.71 -8.39 -12.68
N ARG A 150 8.86 -8.79 -13.94
CA ARG A 150 8.70 -10.18 -14.37
C ARG A 150 10.06 -10.86 -14.39
N GLU A 151 10.21 -11.91 -13.58
CA GLU A 151 11.50 -12.60 -13.43
C GLU A 151 11.76 -13.64 -14.52
N ALA A 152 10.73 -14.09 -15.25
CA ALA A 152 10.82 -15.35 -15.98
C ALA A 152 11.26 -15.25 -17.45
N GLN A 153 11.19 -14.10 -18.13
CA GLN A 153 11.57 -14.00 -19.54
C GLN A 153 11.67 -12.54 -20.00
N GLY A 154 12.87 -12.10 -20.38
CA GLY A 154 13.09 -10.92 -21.23
C GLY A 154 12.76 -9.55 -20.62
N GLY A 155 13.33 -9.21 -19.44
CA GLY A 155 13.69 -7.84 -19.00
C GLY A 155 12.65 -6.69 -19.04
N GLY A 156 11.42 -6.92 -19.45
CA GLY A 156 10.41 -5.89 -19.64
C GLY A 156 9.75 -5.48 -18.33
N PHE A 157 9.75 -4.19 -18.04
CA PHE A 157 8.91 -3.63 -16.98
C PHE A 157 7.51 -3.36 -17.55
N SER A 158 6.50 -3.87 -16.86
CA SER A 158 5.11 -3.41 -17.05
C SER A 158 4.75 -2.50 -15.89
N SER A 159 3.85 -1.56 -16.11
CA SER A 159 3.45 -0.61 -15.08
C SER A 159 1.99 -0.81 -14.73
N PRO A 160 1.67 -1.45 -13.59
CA PRO A 160 0.29 -1.67 -13.16
C PRO A 160 -0.49 -0.38 -12.91
N GLY A 161 0.18 0.74 -12.66
CA GLY A 161 -0.50 2.01 -12.38
C GLY A 161 0.30 2.98 -11.54
N VAL A 162 -0.43 3.91 -10.94
CA VAL A 162 0.10 4.92 -10.01
C VAL A 162 -0.49 4.69 -8.63
N VAL A 163 0.34 4.88 -7.60
CA VAL A 163 -0.08 4.88 -6.21
C VAL A 163 0.04 6.29 -5.63
N VAL A 164 -0.96 6.69 -4.85
CA VAL A 164 -0.97 7.92 -4.08
C VAL A 164 -1.29 7.58 -2.63
N CYS A 165 -0.37 7.89 -1.71
CA CYS A 165 -0.60 7.76 -0.27
C CYS A 165 -0.71 9.16 0.33
N ILE A 166 -1.83 9.44 0.99
CA ILE A 166 -2.05 10.69 1.71
C ILE A 166 -2.05 10.35 3.19
N SER A 167 -1.16 10.97 3.95
CA SER A 167 -1.05 10.78 5.39
C SER A 167 -1.28 12.10 6.13
N THR A 168 -1.85 12.02 7.32
CA THR A 168 -2.00 13.15 8.23
C THR A 168 -1.84 12.73 9.68
N VAL A 169 -1.67 13.69 10.59
CA VAL A 169 -1.56 13.45 12.03
C VAL A 169 -2.74 14.12 12.71
N ALA A 170 -3.58 13.35 13.40
CA ALA A 170 -4.66 13.88 14.22
C ALA A 170 -4.22 14.03 15.68
N GLY A 171 -4.83 14.97 16.41
CA GLY A 171 -4.53 15.28 17.81
C GLY A 171 -3.31 16.17 18.05
N GLN A 172 -2.77 16.81 17.01
CA GLN A 172 -1.80 17.89 17.18
C GLN A 172 -2.55 19.22 17.26
N GLU A 173 -3.29 19.42 18.36
CA GLU A 173 -3.79 20.75 18.69
C GLU A 173 -2.58 21.62 19.05
N ASP A 174 -2.42 22.74 18.34
CA ASP A 174 -1.42 23.76 18.67
C ASP A 174 -1.59 24.14 20.14
N SER A 175 -0.66 23.65 20.96
CA SER A 175 -0.71 23.72 22.42
C SER A 175 -0.65 25.17 22.88
N GLY A 176 -1.83 25.77 23.06
CA GLY A 176 -2.00 27.15 23.53
C GLY A 176 -3.17 27.39 24.49
N ALA A 177 -4.07 26.43 24.71
CA ALA A 177 -5.19 26.62 25.64
C ALA A 177 -5.46 25.34 26.44
N ALA A 178 -5.14 25.38 27.74
CA ALA A 178 -5.47 24.32 28.69
C ALA A 178 -6.99 24.23 28.87
N SER A 179 -7.63 23.31 28.15
CA SER A 179 -9.02 22.93 28.43
C SER A 179 -9.03 21.57 29.12
N ASP A 180 -9.22 21.61 30.43
CA ASP A 180 -9.35 20.45 31.30
C ASP A 180 -10.76 19.87 31.11
N SER A 181 -10.90 18.86 30.24
CA SER A 181 -12.19 18.21 29.98
C SER A 181 -11.98 16.71 29.82
N ALA A 182 -12.28 15.99 30.89
CA ALA A 182 -12.15 14.54 31.00
C ALA A 182 -13.41 13.80 30.49
N LYS A 183 -13.16 12.61 29.91
CA LYS A 183 -14.08 11.47 29.59
C LYS A 183 -14.90 11.62 28.29
N ASP A 184 -15.17 10.58 27.49
CA ASP A 184 -14.84 9.13 27.49
C ASP A 184 -15.20 8.61 26.08
N GLY A 185 -14.34 7.83 25.42
CA GLY A 185 -14.63 6.90 24.31
C GLY A 185 -15.17 7.40 22.95
N ASP A 186 -16.04 8.41 22.91
CA ASP A 186 -16.76 8.82 21.69
C ASP A 186 -16.01 9.88 20.86
N ALA A 187 -15.07 10.58 21.52
CA ALA A 187 -14.27 11.64 20.88
C ALA A 187 -13.30 11.10 19.81
N GLU A 188 -12.75 9.90 19.99
CA GLU A 188 -11.79 9.32 19.04
C GLU A 188 -12.46 8.84 17.74
N GLN A 189 -13.70 8.36 17.83
CA GLN A 189 -14.43 7.88 16.65
C GLN A 189 -14.84 9.05 15.73
N MET A 190 -15.24 10.19 16.31
CA MET A 190 -15.53 11.40 15.53
C MET A 190 -14.29 11.96 14.83
N ASP A 191 -13.11 11.89 15.47
CA ASP A 191 -11.86 12.34 14.86
C ASP A 191 -11.47 11.48 13.65
N LEU A 192 -11.66 10.16 13.71
CA LEU A 192 -11.37 9.27 12.59
C LEU A 192 -12.19 9.60 11.34
N GLU A 193 -13.51 9.72 11.47
CA GLU A 193 -14.38 9.98 10.32
C GLU A 193 -14.06 11.33 9.68
N PHE A 194 -13.80 12.34 10.52
CA PHE A 194 -13.36 13.65 10.09
C PHE A 194 -12.04 13.57 9.30
N VAL A 195 -11.01 12.93 9.87
CA VAL A 195 -9.70 12.75 9.24
C VAL A 195 -9.80 12.01 7.90
N GLN A 196 -10.60 10.94 7.85
CA GLN A 196 -10.85 10.21 6.61
C GLN A 196 -11.57 11.09 5.56
N ALA A 197 -12.54 11.89 5.98
CA ALA A 197 -13.21 12.84 5.10
C ALA A 197 -12.23 13.89 4.56
N THR A 198 -11.33 14.43 5.39
CA THR A 198 -10.31 15.40 4.95
C THR A 198 -9.31 14.77 3.98
N ILE A 199 -8.88 13.53 4.21
CA ILE A 199 -8.02 12.78 3.27
C ILE A 199 -8.73 12.60 1.92
N ARG A 200 -10.04 12.31 1.92
CA ARG A 200 -10.83 12.18 0.68
C ARG A 200 -11.03 13.51 -0.02
N GLU A 201 -11.25 14.60 0.72
CA GLU A 201 -11.35 15.94 0.17
C GLU A 201 -10.04 16.36 -0.50
N LEU A 202 -8.90 16.15 0.17
CA LEU A 202 -7.58 16.42 -0.38
C LEU A 202 -7.33 15.59 -1.65
N TRP A 203 -7.67 14.30 -1.64
CA TRP A 203 -7.62 13.47 -2.85
C TRP A 203 -8.53 14.02 -3.97
N GLY A 204 -9.73 14.47 -3.62
CA GLY A 204 -10.69 15.08 -4.54
C GLY A 204 -10.10 16.28 -5.28
N LYS A 205 -9.40 17.17 -4.57
CA LYS A 205 -8.70 18.31 -5.14
C LYS A 205 -7.51 17.91 -6.00
N ILE A 206 -6.69 16.93 -5.56
CA ILE A 206 -5.53 16.46 -6.35
C ILE A 206 -5.97 15.88 -7.70
N ARG A 207 -7.10 15.17 -7.77
CA ARG A 207 -7.61 14.61 -9.03
C ARG A 207 -8.46 15.57 -9.86
N GLU A 208 -8.79 16.75 -9.34
CA GLU A 208 -9.65 17.72 -10.03
C GLU A 208 -9.04 18.12 -11.37
N GLY A 209 -9.86 18.18 -12.43
CA GLY A 209 -9.40 18.50 -13.79
C GLY A 209 -8.65 17.38 -14.52
N HIS A 210 -8.40 16.23 -13.88
CA HIS A 210 -7.73 15.09 -14.51
C HIS A 210 -8.70 13.95 -14.82
N ASP A 211 -8.92 13.69 -16.10
CA ASP A 211 -9.62 12.48 -16.54
C ASP A 211 -8.70 11.27 -16.33
N LEU A 212 -8.92 10.54 -15.24
CA LEU A 212 -8.24 9.27 -14.95
C LEU A 212 -8.72 8.11 -15.87
N ARG A 213 -9.22 8.43 -17.06
CA ARG A 213 -9.54 7.51 -18.18
C ARG A 213 -10.47 6.36 -17.80
N LYS A 214 -11.63 6.67 -17.20
CA LYS A 214 -12.60 5.67 -16.70
C LYS A 214 -12.00 4.61 -15.76
N ALA A 215 -10.77 4.81 -15.28
CA ALA A 215 -10.14 3.87 -14.37
C ALA A 215 -10.86 3.95 -13.03
N GLU A 216 -11.37 2.82 -12.55
CA GLU A 216 -11.92 2.72 -11.21
C GLU A 216 -10.77 2.91 -10.21
N VAL A 217 -10.63 4.12 -9.68
CA VAL A 217 -9.66 4.43 -8.63
C VAL A 217 -10.02 3.61 -7.42
N ARG A 218 -9.08 2.77 -6.97
CA ARG A 218 -9.30 1.95 -5.79
C ARG A 218 -8.80 2.72 -4.58
N GLU A 219 -9.59 2.74 -3.53
CA GLU A 219 -9.27 3.37 -2.25
C GLU A 219 -9.10 2.29 -1.16
N VAL A 220 -8.13 2.47 -0.28
CA VAL A 220 -8.05 1.79 1.01
C VAL A 220 -7.63 2.82 2.05
N LEU A 221 -8.45 3.01 3.08
CA LEU A 221 -8.11 3.82 4.23
C LEU A 221 -7.57 2.94 5.35
N MET A 222 -6.69 3.50 6.15
CA MET A 222 -6.23 2.87 7.39
C MET A 222 -7.39 2.77 8.39
N THR A 223 -7.53 1.61 9.02
CA THR A 223 -8.47 1.40 10.13
C THR A 223 -7.67 1.50 11.43
N PRO A 224 -8.00 2.44 12.33
CA PRO A 224 -7.33 2.53 13.61
C PRO A 224 -7.81 1.38 14.50
N GLU A 225 -6.99 0.36 14.61
CA GLU A 225 -7.08 -0.65 15.68
C GLU A 225 -5.92 -0.44 16.67
N ALA A 226 -5.25 0.72 16.60
CA ALA A 226 -3.90 0.93 17.08
C ALA A 226 -3.84 2.05 18.12
N GLU A 227 -3.49 1.69 19.35
CA GLU A 227 -3.26 2.63 20.45
C GLU A 227 -1.78 3.02 20.55
N THR A 228 -0.89 2.16 20.04
CA THR A 228 0.56 2.34 20.10
C THR A 228 1.17 2.69 18.74
N GLU A 229 2.33 3.36 18.73
CA GLU A 229 3.07 3.69 17.51
C GLU A 229 3.37 2.43 16.65
N ARG A 230 3.68 1.31 17.32
CA ARG A 230 3.92 0.03 16.66
C ARG A 230 2.68 -0.52 15.97
N GLU A 231 1.51 -0.39 16.59
CA GLU A 231 0.27 -0.83 15.97
C GLU A 231 -0.13 0.08 14.80
N VAL A 232 0.20 1.38 14.85
CA VAL A 232 0.01 2.31 13.73
C VAL A 232 0.92 1.91 12.56
N GLU A 233 2.17 1.55 12.84
CA GLU A 233 3.11 1.01 11.86
C GLU A 233 2.54 -0.28 11.23
N ASP A 234 2.08 -1.23 12.04
CA ASP A 234 1.48 -2.50 11.58
C ASP A 234 0.20 -2.27 10.76
N ALA A 235 -0.67 -1.36 11.18
CA ALA A 235 -1.88 -0.98 10.45
C ALA A 235 -1.53 -0.36 9.08
N THR A 236 -0.48 0.46 9.02
CA THR A 236 0.03 1.02 7.77
C THR A 236 0.58 -0.07 6.85
N VAL A 237 1.34 -1.03 7.37
CA VAL A 237 1.82 -2.19 6.59
C VAL A 237 0.65 -3.02 6.06
N ARG A 238 -0.38 -3.27 6.88
CA ARG A 238 -1.60 -3.97 6.46
C ARG A 238 -2.33 -3.22 5.36
N MET A 239 -2.46 -1.89 5.45
CA MET A 239 -3.05 -1.04 4.42
C MET A 239 -2.35 -1.24 3.06
N TRP A 240 -1.01 -1.17 3.05
CA TRP A 240 -0.20 -1.37 1.83
C TRP A 240 -0.32 -2.77 1.24
N THR A 241 -0.43 -3.80 2.10
CA THR A 241 -0.45 -5.21 1.66
C THR A 241 -1.85 -5.71 1.26
N ARG A 242 -2.94 -5.14 1.80
CA ARG A 242 -4.33 -5.53 1.50
C ARG A 242 -4.72 -5.28 0.04
N LYS A 243 -4.22 -4.20 -0.57
CA LYS A 243 -4.49 -3.86 -2.00
C LYS A 243 -3.92 -4.88 -2.97
N ALA A 244 -2.75 -5.42 -2.67
CA ALA A 244 -2.08 -6.37 -3.56
C ALA A 244 -2.85 -7.69 -3.69
N ILE A 245 -3.58 -8.11 -2.64
CA ILE A 245 -4.39 -9.34 -2.63
C ILE A 245 -5.58 -9.24 -3.59
N LYS A 246 -6.29 -8.09 -3.60
CA LYS A 246 -7.47 -7.90 -4.47
C LYS A 246 -7.14 -8.00 -5.96
N HIS A 247 -5.90 -7.74 -6.37
CA HIS A 247 -5.48 -7.86 -7.76
C HIS A 247 -5.42 -9.31 -8.27
N GLN A 248 -5.23 -10.32 -7.40
CA GLN A 248 -5.20 -11.73 -7.82
C GLN A 248 -6.59 -12.36 -7.97
N ALA A 249 -7.54 -11.99 -7.09
CA ALA A 249 -8.87 -12.60 -7.11
C ALA A 249 -9.67 -12.23 -8.37
N SER A 250 -9.50 -11.01 -8.88
CA SER A 250 -10.22 -10.54 -10.07
C SER A 250 -9.65 -11.10 -11.39
N SER A 251 -8.34 -11.35 -11.48
CA SER A 251 -7.72 -11.90 -12.69
C SER A 251 -8.00 -13.40 -12.90
N ILE A 252 -8.39 -14.13 -11.86
CA ILE A 252 -8.73 -15.56 -11.97
C ILE A 252 -10.14 -15.80 -12.55
N LYS A 253 -11.04 -14.81 -12.49
CA LYS A 253 -12.42 -14.95 -13.01
C LYS A 253 -12.55 -14.83 -14.53
N ILE A 254 -11.49 -14.48 -15.27
CA ILE A 254 -11.53 -14.28 -16.73
C ILE A 254 -11.09 -15.53 -17.52
N ILE A 255 -10.61 -16.59 -16.87
CA ILE A 255 -10.25 -17.87 -17.52
C ILE A 255 -11.27 -18.97 -17.19
N LYS A 256 -12.56 -18.61 -17.30
CA LYS A 256 -13.67 -19.56 -17.42
C LYS A 256 -14.62 -19.02 -18.49
N ALA A 257 -14.22 -19.20 -19.74
CA ALA A 257 -15.07 -19.14 -20.92
C ALA A 257 -14.58 -20.21 -21.88
#